data_AF-A0A7K4LMI2-F1
#
_entry.id   AF-A0A7K4LMI2-F1
#
_cell.length_a   1.000
_cell.length_b   1.000
_cell.length_c   1.000
_cell.angle_alpha   90.00
_cell.angle_beta   90.00
_cell.angle_gamma   90.00
#
_symmetry.space_group_name_H-M   'P 1'
#
loop_
_entity.id
_entity.type
_entity.pdbx_description
1 polymer ?
#
loop_
_entity_poly.entity_id
_entity_poly.type
_entity_poly.pdbx_seq_one_letter_code
_entity_poly.pdbx_strand_id
1 'polypeptide(L)'
;LRARAQELRRRRDELRAHGELQQRTLLENEEVATSGDPGAAQPSDRAVLEWKMRNIQDLLQIFYLTGLSGKRTKHGVCFCISTAYEGTYLDSFHVDLATQPQLRVRRHSVPVFIPLEQLATKHLQTDVKRFLSALADHLNAYVGRRYQADQLQERFSGHLEGALQRNSLCNVLAFKYNTVGQGETFPF
;
A
#
# COMPACT_ATOMS: atom_id res chain seq x y z
N LEU A 1 16.48 5.79 13.73
CA LEU A 1 15.87 5.44 12.41
C LEU A 1 16.82 4.67 11.49
N ARG A 2 18.03 5.16 11.19
CA ARG A 2 18.99 4.47 10.30
C ARG A 2 19.40 3.06 10.77
N ALA A 3 19.65 2.88 12.07
CA ALA A 3 20.00 1.57 12.64
C ALA A 3 18.88 0.51 12.45
N ARG A 4 17.61 0.91 12.67
CA ARG A 4 16.45 0.02 12.48
C ARG A 4 16.25 -0.34 11.01
N ALA A 5 16.51 0.59 10.09
CA ALA A 5 16.47 0.31 8.65
C ALA A 5 17.59 -0.64 8.20
N GLN A 6 18.79 -0.54 8.79
CA GLN A 6 19.89 -1.48 8.54
C GLN A 6 19.58 -2.88 9.06
N GLU A 7 18.99 -3.00 10.25
CA GLU A 7 18.60 -4.30 10.80
C GLU A 7 17.53 -4.98 9.95
N LEU A 8 16.51 -4.24 9.48
CA LEU A 8 15.49 -4.78 8.60
C LEU A 8 16.07 -5.23 7.24
N ARG A 9 17.10 -4.54 6.72
CA ARG A 9 17.80 -4.96 5.49
C ARG A 9 18.57 -6.26 5.72
N ARG A 10 19.29 -6.38 6.83
CA ARG A 10 20.01 -7.61 7.21
C ARG A 10 19.05 -8.79 7.29
N ARG A 11 17.93 -8.61 7.99
CA ARG A 11 16.89 -9.64 8.14
C ARG A 11 16.22 -10.03 6.82
N ARG A 12 16.00 -9.06 5.92
CA ARG A 12 15.51 -9.33 4.55
C ARG A 12 16.52 -10.19 3.78
N ASP A 13 17.80 -9.86 3.86
CA ASP A 13 18.84 -10.54 3.10
C ASP A 13 19.04 -11.98 3.63
N GLU A 14 18.95 -12.20 4.95
CA GLU A 14 18.92 -13.53 5.57
C GLU A 14 17.72 -14.38 5.08
N LEU A 15 16.51 -13.79 5.07
CA LEU A 15 15.31 -14.47 4.59
C LEU A 15 15.40 -14.81 3.10
N ARG A 16 15.99 -13.92 2.29
CA ARG A 16 16.21 -14.16 0.86
C ARG A 16 17.17 -15.32 0.65
N ALA A 17 18.28 -15.37 1.38
CA ALA A 17 19.24 -16.47 1.31
C ALA A 17 18.61 -17.81 1.72
N HIS A 18 17.75 -17.81 2.74
CA HIS A 18 17.00 -19.01 3.13
C HIS A 18 16.04 -19.49 2.05
N GLY A 19 15.33 -18.58 1.39
CA GLY A 19 14.43 -18.90 0.28
C GLY A 19 15.17 -19.43 -0.95
N GLU A 20 16.32 -18.83 -1.31
CA GLU A 20 17.16 -19.28 -2.42
C GLU A 20 17.74 -20.68 -2.18
N LEU A 21 18.15 -20.99 -0.95
CA LEU A 21 18.59 -22.34 -0.56
C LEU A 21 17.45 -23.36 -0.71
N GLN A 22 16.26 -23.06 -0.20
CA GLN A 22 15.10 -23.94 -0.35
C GLN A 22 14.72 -24.16 -1.82
N GLN A 23 14.76 -23.10 -2.64
CA GLN A 23 14.46 -23.18 -4.06
C GLN A 23 15.51 -24.01 -4.83
N ARG A 24 16.79 -23.89 -4.48
CA ARG A 24 17.85 -24.74 -5.05
C ARG A 24 17.68 -26.20 -4.66
N THR A 25 17.37 -26.50 -3.39
CA THR A 25 17.11 -27.88 -2.94
C THR A 25 15.89 -28.49 -3.65
N LEU A 26 14.86 -27.69 -3.95
CA LEU A 26 13.71 -28.15 -4.74
C LEU A 26 14.09 -28.46 -6.20
N LEU A 27 14.92 -27.62 -6.83
CA LEU A 27 15.39 -27.83 -8.21
C LEU A 27 16.37 -29.02 -8.30
N GLU A 28 17.26 -29.19 -7.32
CA GLU A 28 18.16 -30.36 -7.23
C GLU A 28 17.37 -31.66 -7.02
N ASN A 29 16.28 -31.62 -6.24
CA ASN A 29 15.36 -32.76 -6.09
C ASN A 29 14.58 -33.06 -7.39
N GLU A 30 14.26 -32.04 -8.20
CA GLU A 30 13.68 -32.23 -9.54
C GLU A 30 14.69 -32.81 -10.55
N GLU A 31 15.96 -32.38 -10.52
CA GLU A 31 17.02 -32.91 -11.39
C GLU A 31 17.37 -34.37 -11.04
N VAL A 32 17.42 -34.72 -9.74
CA VAL A 32 17.64 -36.11 -9.28
C VAL A 32 16.46 -37.03 -9.62
N ALA A 33 15.23 -36.52 -9.71
CA ALA A 33 14.07 -37.30 -10.16
C ALA A 33 14.16 -37.73 -11.64
N THR A 34 15.01 -37.09 -12.44
CA THR A 34 15.28 -37.47 -13.84
C THR A 34 16.33 -38.57 -14.00
N SER A 35 17.13 -38.84 -12.96
CA SER A 35 18.13 -39.91 -12.95
C SER A 35 17.77 -41.01 -11.95
N GLY A 36 16.79 -41.83 -12.32
CA GLY A 36 16.67 -43.23 -11.91
C GLY A 36 16.78 -43.55 -10.41
N ASP A 37 15.77 -43.15 -9.62
CA ASP A 37 15.44 -43.85 -8.37
C ASP A 37 13.91 -44.04 -8.28
N PRO A 38 13.36 -45.27 -8.24
CA PRO A 38 11.90 -45.49 -8.21
C PRO A 38 11.22 -45.14 -6.87
N GLY A 39 11.96 -44.64 -5.89
CA GLY A 39 11.49 -44.42 -4.51
C GLY A 39 11.14 -42.98 -4.13
N ALA A 40 11.45 -41.97 -4.97
CA ALA A 40 11.12 -40.59 -4.65
C ALA A 40 9.61 -40.37 -4.85
N ALA A 41 8.86 -40.33 -3.75
CA ALA A 41 7.43 -40.03 -3.73
C ALA A 41 7.17 -38.74 -4.52
N GLN A 42 6.63 -38.88 -5.73
CA GLN A 42 6.26 -37.72 -6.54
C GLN A 42 5.33 -36.85 -5.71
N PRO A 43 5.59 -35.53 -5.61
CA PRO A 43 4.70 -34.65 -4.90
C PRO A 43 3.32 -34.78 -5.54
N SER A 44 2.33 -35.20 -4.74
CA SER A 44 0.97 -35.37 -5.24
C SER A 44 0.52 -34.12 -5.99
N ASP A 45 -0.24 -34.26 -7.08
CA ASP A 45 -0.73 -33.12 -7.87
C ASP A 45 -1.38 -32.03 -6.99
N ARG A 46 -2.00 -32.46 -5.89
CA ARG A 46 -2.56 -31.59 -4.86
C ARG A 46 -1.51 -30.72 -4.17
N ALA A 47 -0.35 -31.27 -3.80
CA ALA A 47 0.74 -30.52 -3.19
C ALA A 47 1.30 -29.45 -4.14
N VAL A 48 1.42 -29.78 -5.43
CA VAL A 48 1.83 -28.83 -6.47
C VAL A 48 0.81 -27.70 -6.64
N LEU A 49 -0.48 -28.03 -6.66
CA LEU A 49 -1.56 -27.04 -6.73
C LEU A 49 -1.58 -26.12 -5.50
N GLU A 50 -1.49 -26.68 -4.29
CA GLU A 50 -1.45 -25.91 -3.05
C GLU A 50 -0.23 -24.98 -2.98
N TRP A 51 0.93 -25.42 -3.48
CA TRP A 51 2.12 -24.57 -3.59
C TRP A 51 1.92 -23.43 -4.58
N LYS A 52 1.37 -23.70 -5.77
CA LYS A 52 1.05 -22.67 -6.76
C LYS A 52 0.05 -21.65 -6.22
N MET A 53 -0.98 -22.10 -5.50
CA MET A 53 -1.96 -21.22 -4.86
C MET A 53 -1.32 -20.31 -3.81
N ARG A 54 -0.46 -20.86 -2.94
CA ARG A 54 0.29 -20.06 -1.96
C ARG A 54 1.17 -19.01 -2.62
N ASN A 55 1.94 -19.39 -3.64
CA ASN A 55 2.78 -18.43 -4.38
C ASN A 55 1.97 -17.27 -4.99
N ILE A 56 0.79 -17.55 -5.55
CA ILE A 56 -0.09 -16.51 -6.12
C ILE A 56 -0.62 -15.61 -5.00
N GLN A 57 -0.99 -16.17 -3.85
CA GLN A 57 -1.45 -15.39 -2.70
C GLN A 57 -0.34 -14.48 -2.16
N ASP A 58 0.88 -14.99 -2.03
CA ASP A 58 2.04 -14.22 -1.58
C ASP A 58 2.36 -13.10 -2.57
N LEU A 59 2.31 -13.39 -3.87
CA LEU A 59 2.50 -12.39 -4.91
C LEU A 59 1.44 -11.29 -4.84
N LEU A 60 0.16 -11.64 -4.61
CA LEU A 60 -0.92 -10.68 -4.44
C LEU A 60 -0.73 -9.81 -3.19
N GLN A 61 -0.25 -10.39 -2.08
CA GLN A 61 0.09 -9.62 -0.88
C GLN A 61 1.21 -8.62 -1.17
N ILE A 62 2.26 -9.03 -1.89
CA ILE A 62 3.35 -8.12 -2.28
C ILE A 62 2.84 -6.98 -3.17
N PHE A 63 1.93 -7.25 -4.11
CA PHE A 63 1.33 -6.19 -4.93
C PHE A 63 0.48 -5.23 -4.10
N TYR A 64 -0.26 -5.73 -3.10
CA TYR A 64 -0.98 -4.87 -2.16
C TYR A 64 -0.04 -3.91 -1.42
N LEU A 65 1.22 -4.33 -1.17
CA LEU A 65 2.21 -3.48 -0.54
C LEU A 65 2.58 -2.24 -1.36
N THR A 66 2.38 -2.28 -2.69
CA THR A 66 2.64 -1.14 -3.57
C THR A 66 1.61 -0.01 -3.41
N GLY A 67 0.51 -0.25 -2.69
CA GLY A 67 -0.59 0.72 -2.53
C GLY A 67 -1.49 0.84 -3.77
N LEU A 68 -1.25 0.06 -4.81
CA LEU A 68 -2.05 0.04 -6.04
C LEU A 68 -2.44 -1.40 -6.40
N SER A 69 -3.73 -1.63 -6.59
CA SER A 69 -4.25 -2.89 -7.11
C SER A 69 -5.32 -2.64 -8.17
N GLY A 70 -5.56 -3.62 -9.03
CA GLY A 70 -6.50 -3.50 -10.14
C GLY A 70 -7.31 -4.76 -10.35
N LYS A 71 -8.60 -4.61 -10.66
CA LYS A 71 -9.48 -5.69 -11.07
C LYS A 71 -10.20 -5.36 -12.37
N ARG A 72 -10.37 -6.34 -13.24
CA ARG A 72 -11.12 -6.17 -14.49
C ARG A 72 -12.62 -6.00 -14.18
N THR A 73 -13.28 -5.08 -14.87
CA THR A 73 -14.73 -4.86 -14.79
C THR A 73 -15.39 -5.07 -16.15
N LYS A 74 -16.73 -5.13 -16.18
CA LYS A 74 -17.49 -5.33 -17.42
C LYS A 74 -17.17 -4.30 -18.51
N HIS A 75 -16.78 -3.08 -18.15
CA HIS A 75 -16.47 -2.04 -19.13
C HIS A 75 -15.03 -1.51 -19.08
N GLY A 76 -14.12 -2.18 -18.35
CA GLY A 76 -12.72 -1.76 -18.27
C GLY A 76 -12.00 -2.31 -17.05
N VAL A 77 -11.43 -1.42 -16.22
CA VAL A 77 -10.61 -1.78 -15.05
C VAL A 77 -10.95 -0.87 -13.89
N CYS A 78 -11.06 -1.43 -12.69
CA CYS A 78 -11.20 -0.68 -11.44
C CYS A 78 -9.91 -0.79 -10.63
N PHE A 79 -9.33 0.36 -10.32
CA PHE A 79 -8.15 0.49 -9.49
C PHE A 79 -8.55 0.77 -8.05
N CYS A 80 -7.87 0.11 -7.12
CA CYS A 80 -7.91 0.43 -5.69
C CYS A 80 -6.55 1.03 -5.32
N ILE A 81 -6.60 2.22 -4.72
CA ILE A 81 -5.47 3.02 -4.27
C ILE A 81 -5.50 3.02 -2.74
N SER A 82 -4.63 2.23 -2.13
CA SER A 82 -4.48 2.16 -0.68
C SER A 82 -3.46 3.19 -0.23
N THR A 83 -3.86 4.02 0.74
CA THR A 83 -3.01 5.03 1.34
C THR A 83 -2.28 4.49 2.56
N ALA A 84 -1.10 5.05 2.84
CA ALA A 84 -0.31 4.67 3.99
C ALA A 84 0.48 5.85 4.55
N TYR A 85 0.68 5.86 5.86
CA TYR A 85 1.52 6.83 6.56
C TYR A 85 2.38 6.10 7.60
N GLU A 86 3.70 6.33 7.57
CA GLU A 86 4.68 5.73 8.50
C GLU A 86 4.55 4.20 8.69
N GLY A 87 4.28 3.47 7.60
CA GLY A 87 4.14 2.01 7.64
C GLY A 87 2.77 1.50 8.10
N THR A 88 1.81 2.39 8.35
CA THR A 88 0.43 2.05 8.67
C THR A 88 -0.45 2.26 7.43
N TYR A 89 -1.19 1.23 7.02
CA TYR A 89 -2.23 1.37 6.00
C TYR A 89 -3.43 2.12 6.57
N LEU A 90 -3.98 3.04 5.78
CA LEU A 90 -5.09 3.90 6.16
C LEU A 90 -6.29 3.62 5.25
N ASP A 91 -6.79 4.62 4.52
CA ASP A 91 -7.95 4.48 3.66
C ASP A 91 -7.60 3.86 2.31
N SER A 92 -8.60 3.27 1.65
CA SER A 92 -8.53 2.83 0.27
C SER A 92 -9.57 3.55 -0.60
N PHE A 93 -9.14 4.02 -1.77
CA PHE A 93 -9.98 4.71 -2.75
C PHE A 93 -10.10 3.92 -4.04
N HIS A 94 -11.26 3.98 -4.66
CA HIS A 94 -11.55 3.24 -5.87
C HIS A 94 -11.74 4.18 -7.06
N VAL A 95 -11.17 3.82 -8.21
CA VAL A 95 -11.35 4.53 -9.48
C VAL A 95 -11.64 3.52 -10.58
N ASP A 96 -12.84 3.61 -11.14
CA ASP A 96 -13.33 2.72 -12.18
C ASP A 96 -13.17 3.39 -13.54
N LEU A 97 -12.32 2.82 -14.39
CA LEU A 97 -12.01 3.32 -15.72
C LEU A 97 -12.76 2.48 -16.77
N ALA A 98 -13.51 3.16 -17.63
CA ALA A 98 -14.08 2.56 -18.83
C ALA A 98 -13.05 2.62 -19.97
N THR A 99 -12.80 1.50 -20.67
CA THR A 99 -11.80 1.41 -21.75
C THR A 99 -12.37 1.65 -23.15
N GLN A 100 -13.70 1.63 -23.30
CA GLN A 100 -14.39 1.84 -24.57
C GLN A 100 -15.47 2.94 -24.45
N PRO A 101 -15.64 3.81 -25.46
CA PRO A 101 -14.83 3.95 -26.69
C PRO A 101 -13.47 4.65 -26.46
N GLN A 102 -13.30 5.33 -25.32
CA GLN A 102 -12.07 6.00 -24.91
C GLN A 102 -11.88 5.85 -23.40
N LEU A 103 -10.64 5.97 -22.92
CA LEU A 103 -10.35 5.79 -21.51
C LEU A 103 -10.96 6.94 -20.69
N ARG A 104 -11.89 6.64 -19.77
CA ARG A 104 -12.54 7.66 -18.94
C ARG A 104 -12.86 7.16 -17.54
N VAL A 105 -12.86 8.06 -16.57
CA VAL A 105 -13.35 7.77 -15.23
C VAL A 105 -14.88 7.62 -15.29
N ARG A 106 -15.39 6.47 -14.83
CA ARG A 106 -16.82 6.16 -14.78
C ARG A 106 -17.40 6.37 -13.38
N ARG A 107 -16.68 5.89 -12.35
CA ARG A 107 -17.06 6.00 -10.93
C ARG A 107 -15.80 6.13 -10.10
N HIS A 108 -15.88 6.84 -8.98
CA HIS A 108 -14.79 6.91 -8.02
C HIS A 108 -15.30 7.19 -6.61
N SER A 109 -14.46 6.89 -5.61
CA SER A 109 -14.66 7.30 -4.22
C SER A 109 -13.72 8.44 -3.81
N VAL A 110 -13.02 9.05 -4.77
CA VAL A 110 -12.07 10.15 -4.54
C VAL A 110 -12.80 11.39 -3.98
N PRO A 111 -12.31 12.03 -2.91
CA PRO A 111 -12.92 13.24 -2.36
C PRO A 111 -12.96 14.42 -3.34
N VAL A 112 -14.02 15.23 -3.27
CA VAL A 112 -14.31 16.30 -4.24
C VAL A 112 -13.25 17.40 -4.35
N PHE A 113 -12.44 17.59 -3.32
CA PHE A 113 -11.36 18.58 -3.29
C PHE A 113 -10.06 18.09 -3.96
N ILE A 114 -9.97 16.80 -4.30
CA ILE A 114 -8.85 16.24 -5.05
C ILE A 114 -9.14 16.50 -6.55
N PRO A 115 -8.20 17.07 -7.32
CA PRO A 115 -8.45 17.53 -8.69
C PRO A 115 -8.46 16.39 -9.71
N LEU A 116 -9.37 15.42 -9.55
CA LEU A 116 -9.43 14.20 -10.33
C LEU A 116 -9.62 14.46 -11.83
N GLU A 117 -10.54 15.35 -12.19
CA GLU A 117 -10.86 15.69 -13.58
C GLU A 117 -9.67 16.36 -14.28
N GLN A 118 -8.93 17.21 -13.57
CA GLN A 118 -7.74 17.87 -14.11
C GLN A 118 -6.61 16.85 -14.34
N LEU A 119 -6.38 15.96 -13.38
CA LEU A 119 -5.42 14.86 -13.52
C LEU A 119 -5.81 13.93 -14.69
N ALA A 120 -7.10 13.60 -14.81
CA ALA A 120 -7.60 12.75 -15.87
C ALA A 120 -7.40 13.40 -17.24
N THR A 121 -7.74 14.66 -17.39
CA THR A 121 -7.56 15.41 -18.65
C THR A 121 -6.09 15.48 -19.05
N LYS A 122 -5.19 15.67 -18.08
CA LYS A 122 -3.75 15.86 -18.34
C LYS A 122 -3.01 14.56 -18.66
N HIS A 123 -3.39 13.45 -18.03
CA HIS A 123 -2.58 12.23 -18.03
C HIS A 123 -3.32 10.98 -18.49
N LEU A 124 -4.65 10.90 -18.36
CA LEU A 124 -5.36 9.62 -18.57
C LEU A 124 -5.22 9.08 -19.99
N GLN A 125 -5.28 9.94 -21.01
CA GLN A 125 -5.18 9.51 -22.41
C GLN A 125 -3.75 9.17 -22.86
N THR A 126 -2.74 9.70 -22.18
CA THR A 126 -1.33 9.62 -22.60
C THR A 126 -0.54 8.62 -21.76
N ASP A 127 -0.73 8.64 -20.44
CA ASP A 127 -0.02 7.81 -19.49
C ASP A 127 -0.87 7.52 -18.25
N VAL A 128 -1.52 6.35 -18.26
CA VAL A 128 -2.35 5.87 -17.15
C VAL A 128 -1.54 5.69 -15.87
N LYS A 129 -0.26 5.29 -15.97
CA LYS A 129 0.59 5.11 -14.79
C LYS A 129 0.84 6.45 -14.13
N ARG A 130 1.18 7.48 -14.91
CA ARG A 130 1.36 8.85 -14.41
C ARG A 130 0.09 9.41 -13.79
N PHE A 131 -1.07 9.14 -14.40
CA PHE A 131 -2.36 9.50 -13.81
C PHE A 131 -2.55 8.85 -12.42
N LEU A 132 -2.33 7.53 -12.32
CA LEU A 132 -2.50 6.79 -11.07
C LEU A 132 -1.50 7.22 -9.99
N SER A 133 -0.23 7.43 -10.34
CA SER A 133 0.79 7.93 -9.41
C SER A 133 0.44 9.32 -8.89
N ALA A 134 0.10 10.26 -9.79
CA ALA A 134 -0.27 11.61 -9.36
C ALA A 134 -1.50 11.61 -8.46
N LEU A 135 -2.51 10.78 -8.77
CA LEU A 135 -3.69 10.64 -7.92
C LEU A 135 -3.35 10.02 -6.56
N ALA A 136 -2.51 8.99 -6.53
CA ALA A 136 -2.05 8.35 -5.30
C ALA A 136 -1.28 9.34 -4.41
N ASP A 137 -0.45 10.21 -4.97
CA ASP A 137 0.26 11.25 -4.22
C ASP A 137 -0.71 12.22 -3.54
N HIS A 138 -1.74 12.69 -4.24
CA HIS A 138 -2.75 13.60 -3.68
C HIS A 138 -3.53 12.92 -2.55
N LEU A 139 -3.93 11.66 -2.74
CA LEU A 139 -4.66 10.88 -1.74
C LEU A 139 -3.80 10.61 -0.51
N ASN A 140 -2.55 10.16 -0.69
CA ASN A 140 -1.61 9.93 0.42
C ASN A 140 -1.33 11.21 1.19
N ALA A 141 -1.13 12.35 0.50
CA ALA A 141 -0.89 13.62 1.17
C ALA A 141 -2.09 14.06 2.01
N TYR A 142 -3.32 13.91 1.49
CA TYR A 142 -4.54 14.21 2.23
C TYR A 142 -4.72 13.29 3.44
N VAL A 143 -4.69 11.98 3.23
CA VAL A 143 -4.94 11.00 4.30
C VAL A 143 -3.84 11.06 5.35
N GLY A 144 -2.58 11.28 4.96
CA GLY A 144 -1.46 11.50 5.87
C GLY A 144 -1.69 12.70 6.78
N ARG A 145 -2.07 13.87 6.23
CA ARG A 145 -2.40 15.06 7.04
C ARG A 145 -3.57 14.82 7.98
N ARG A 146 -4.63 14.16 7.50
CA ARG A 146 -5.81 13.83 8.32
C ARG A 146 -5.41 12.94 9.49
N TYR A 147 -4.64 11.88 9.22
CA TYR A 147 -4.15 10.96 10.23
C TYR A 147 -3.24 11.65 11.26
N GLN A 148 -2.31 12.50 10.82
CA GLN A 148 -1.47 13.28 11.74
C GLN A 148 -2.30 14.19 12.64
N ALA A 149 -3.33 14.85 12.10
CA ALA A 149 -4.25 15.68 12.87
C ALA A 149 -5.07 14.86 13.88
N ASP A 150 -5.53 13.66 13.49
CA ASP A 150 -6.21 12.74 14.41
C ASP A 150 -5.27 12.29 15.54
N GLN A 151 -4.02 11.96 15.21
CA GLN A 151 -3.00 11.59 16.20
C GLN A 151 -2.65 12.74 17.16
N LEU A 152 -2.62 13.99 16.68
CA LEU A 152 -2.43 15.16 17.53
C LEU A 152 -3.57 15.28 18.56
N GLN A 153 -4.82 15.19 18.10
CA GLN A 153 -6.01 15.22 18.97
C GLN A 153 -5.99 14.07 19.98
N GLU A 154 -5.72 12.85 19.55
CA GLU A 154 -5.75 11.66 20.40
C GLU A 154 -4.66 11.69 21.47
N ARG A 155 -3.40 11.95 21.07
CA ARG A 155 -2.24 11.84 21.97
C ARG A 155 -2.08 13.03 22.91
N PHE A 156 -2.52 14.22 22.49
CA PHE A 156 -2.30 15.46 23.24
C PHE A 156 -3.61 16.08 23.73
N SER A 157 -4.73 15.35 23.73
CA SER A 157 -6.05 15.83 24.20
C SER A 157 -6.00 16.51 25.57
N GLY A 158 -5.20 16.02 26.52
CA GLY A 158 -5.06 16.64 27.85
C GLY A 158 -4.37 18.00 27.86
N HIS A 159 -3.61 18.34 26.81
CA HIS A 159 -2.93 19.62 26.66
C HIS A 159 -3.67 20.58 25.74
N LEU A 160 -4.57 20.07 24.90
CA LEU A 160 -5.36 20.88 23.98
C LEU A 160 -6.57 21.47 24.70
N GLU A 161 -6.80 22.76 24.52
CA GLU A 161 -8.03 23.40 24.97
C GLU A 161 -9.12 23.17 23.92
N GLY A 162 -9.96 22.15 24.16
CA GLY A 162 -11.07 21.79 23.29
C GLY A 162 -10.67 20.96 22.06
N ALA A 163 -11.57 20.88 21.08
CA ALA A 163 -11.36 20.05 19.89
C ALA A 163 -10.56 20.78 18.80
N LEU A 164 -9.56 20.10 18.23
CA LEU A 164 -8.81 20.51 17.05
C LEU A 164 -9.77 20.81 15.90
N GLN A 165 -9.71 22.05 15.41
CA GLN A 165 -10.44 22.47 14.23
C GLN A 165 -9.56 22.26 12.99
N ARG A 166 -10.17 21.77 11.91
CA ARG A 166 -9.49 21.53 10.63
C ARG A 166 -10.43 21.74 9.47
N ASN A 167 -9.88 22.21 8.36
CA ASN A 167 -10.64 22.24 7.10
C ASN A 167 -10.67 20.84 6.45
N SER A 168 -11.50 20.67 5.41
CA SER A 168 -11.70 19.37 4.75
C SER A 168 -10.42 18.77 4.17
N LEU A 169 -9.44 19.59 3.77
CA LEU A 169 -8.16 19.16 3.21
C LEU A 169 -7.10 18.83 4.29
N CYS A 170 -7.40 19.09 5.56
CA CYS A 170 -6.48 18.98 6.68
C CYS A 170 -5.15 19.73 6.46
N ASN A 171 -5.14 20.80 5.66
CA ASN A 171 -3.94 21.61 5.42
C ASN A 171 -3.90 22.88 6.29
N VAL A 172 -5.00 23.18 6.98
CA VAL A 172 -5.07 24.24 7.99
C VAL A 172 -5.63 23.62 9.27
N LEU A 173 -4.88 23.78 10.36
CA LEU A 173 -5.23 23.33 11.70
C LEU A 173 -5.32 24.54 12.62
N ALA A 174 -6.36 24.57 13.46
CA ALA A 174 -6.52 25.57 14.50
C ALA A 174 -6.83 24.87 15.83
N PHE A 175 -5.99 25.12 16.82
CA PHE A 175 -6.16 24.60 18.17
C PHE A 175 -5.56 25.58 19.17
N LYS A 176 -5.99 25.43 20.41
CA LYS A 176 -5.43 26.12 21.57
C LYS A 176 -4.79 25.07 22.46
N TYR A 177 -3.76 25.46 23.21
CA TYR A 177 -3.05 24.53 24.08
C TYR A 177 -2.62 25.22 25.37
N ASN A 178 -2.61 24.46 26.45
CA ASN A 178 -2.15 24.90 27.76
C ASN A 178 -0.62 24.87 27.81
N THR A 179 0.00 25.98 28.19
CA THR A 179 1.45 26.08 28.45
C THR A 179 1.80 25.88 29.93
N VAL A 180 0.81 25.64 30.79
CA VAL A 180 0.95 25.67 32.24
C VAL A 180 1.24 24.26 32.77
N GLY A 181 2.52 23.93 33.00
CA GLY A 181 2.89 22.76 33.82
C GLY A 181 4.26 22.11 33.53
N GLN A 182 5.22 22.34 34.42
CA GLN A 182 6.38 21.48 34.73
C GLN A 182 7.48 21.22 33.68
N GLY A 183 8.06 22.23 33.02
CA GLY A 183 9.40 22.10 32.43
C GLY A 183 9.58 21.01 31.36
N GLU A 184 8.49 20.37 30.91
CA GLU A 184 8.49 19.40 29.83
C GLU A 184 8.49 20.17 28.52
N THR A 185 9.61 20.09 27.80
CA THR A 185 9.70 20.55 26.42
C THR A 185 8.71 19.75 25.58
N PHE A 186 7.73 20.45 25.01
CA PHE A 186 6.84 19.91 23.99
C PHE A 186 7.67 19.46 22.78
N PRO A 187 7.64 18.16 22.40
CA PRO A 187 8.38 17.68 21.25
C PRO A 187 7.50 17.86 20.01
N PHE A 188 7.53 19.05 19.41
CA PHE A 188 7.14 19.21 18.01
C PHE A 188 8.36 18.99 17.12
#